data_AF-A0A2A3E5F3-F1
#
_entry.id   AF-A0A2A3E5F3-F1
#
_cell.length_a   1.000
_cell.length_b   1.000
_cell.length_c   1.000
_cell.angle_alpha   90.00
_cell.angle_beta   90.00
_cell.angle_gamma   90.00
#
_symmetry.space_group_name_H-M   'P 1'
#
loop_
_entity.id
_entity.type
_entity.pdbx_description
1 polymer ?
#
loop_
_entity_poly.entity_id
_entity_poly.type
_entity_poly.pdbx_seq_one_letter_code
_entity_poly.pdbx_strand_id
1 'polypeptide(L)'
;METEIIESQPFKNLQELYDNVDNLKPWPDIKKLRESTDYVYNGSEINIQKLYLEKFDRQEQPRTLLCHDMKGGYLQDRFIDGSKSYESYLFYHWSVIDTFVYFSHYFITIPPYGWINAAHNHGVKILGTVITEREGIWDLILISQEDVRKFADALIVVAKFYKFDGWLLNIENVIKNEQINNLIYFVKYLTDNIHEAIKDSEIIWYDSVTNEGTLNWQNELNNKNIDFFLNCDGIYLNYNWNKSKLENSYALAKNHNRNVHDIYVGLDVWGRGCPGGGGFNSTYALRKIRQEKLSVAIFAPGWTHEFFGSKTFQELEDLFWAQLFPYLYIHVLIYEEEIFKTSFCRGSGSLYYSCGEIQLDMRTVEGKNIWEQRSFYNLSKQMPQISVPTPHLQFTYVPQLPEPKNENDRNECSKQPIQYIYETKRNVIRILENVVNIQDKMPILDINCFEFCNQFSFEGGGCLKLITNDLRSYHRLFLVHIEFQQDIEATIIYEEMISSMTNGTRSEPILILGNDTGLKSIIHYKSENLNSRWKKW
;
A
#
# COMPACT_ATOMS: atom_id res chain seq x y z
N MET A 1 -17.82 -6.23 -32.85
CA MET A 1 -17.20 -4.93 -32.53
C MET A 1 -16.15 -5.24 -31.49
N GLU A 2 -14.87 -5.11 -31.83
CA GLU A 2 -13.80 -5.18 -30.84
C GLU A 2 -14.01 -4.01 -29.87
N THR A 3 -14.21 -4.30 -28.59
CA THR A 3 -14.24 -3.28 -27.53
C THR A 3 -12.90 -2.56 -27.53
N GLU A 4 -12.93 -1.24 -27.70
CA GLU A 4 -11.74 -0.39 -27.60
C GLU A 4 -11.11 -0.61 -26.22
N ILE A 5 -9.84 -1.01 -26.19
CA ILE A 5 -9.10 -1.21 -24.95
C ILE A 5 -8.71 0.17 -24.42
N ILE A 6 -9.28 0.54 -23.27
CA ILE A 6 -8.97 1.80 -22.61
C ILE A 6 -7.84 1.56 -21.60
N GLU A 7 -6.80 2.40 -21.64
CA GLU A 7 -5.63 2.34 -20.77
C GLU A 7 -5.40 3.68 -20.07
N SER A 8 -4.90 3.63 -18.83
CA SER A 8 -4.23 4.76 -18.20
C SER A 8 -2.84 4.94 -18.82
N GLN A 9 -2.50 6.17 -19.17
CA GLN A 9 -1.21 6.50 -19.79
C GLN A 9 -0.59 7.72 -19.09
N PRO A 10 0.74 7.72 -18.91
CA PRO A 10 1.46 8.90 -18.43
C PRO A 10 1.64 9.92 -19.56
N PHE A 11 1.96 11.18 -19.21
CA PHE A 11 2.50 12.13 -20.19
C PHE A 11 4.03 11.99 -20.24
N LYS A 12 4.59 11.84 -21.43
CA LYS A 12 6.02 11.58 -21.64
C LYS A 12 6.85 12.85 -21.75
N ASN A 13 6.23 13.98 -22.09
CA ASN A 13 6.88 15.28 -22.25
C ASN A 13 5.87 16.43 -22.15
N LEU A 14 6.38 17.68 -22.14
CA LEU A 14 5.56 18.90 -22.03
C LEU A 14 4.60 19.11 -23.20
N GLN A 15 5.01 18.77 -24.43
CA GLN A 15 4.15 18.94 -25.61
C GLN A 15 2.93 18.04 -25.49
N GLU A 16 3.13 16.76 -25.15
CA GLU A 16 2.05 15.80 -24.94
C GLU A 16 1.10 16.24 -23.82
N LEU A 17 1.61 16.80 -22.72
CA LEU A 17 0.77 17.37 -21.66
C LEU A 17 -0.10 18.51 -22.20
N TYR A 18 0.50 19.53 -22.80
CA TYR A 18 -0.23 20.73 -23.22
C TYR A 18 -1.19 20.49 -24.38
N ASP A 19 -0.90 19.56 -25.29
CA ASP A 19 -1.80 19.23 -26.40
C ASP A 19 -3.06 18.48 -25.93
N ASN A 20 -2.99 17.80 -24.79
CA ASN A 20 -4.03 16.86 -24.34
C ASN A 20 -4.72 17.25 -23.04
N VAL A 21 -4.19 18.19 -22.24
CA VAL A 21 -4.77 18.58 -20.93
C VAL A 21 -6.20 19.10 -21.03
N ASP A 22 -6.56 19.72 -22.16
CA ASP A 22 -7.93 20.20 -22.42
C ASP A 22 -8.85 19.12 -23.04
N ASN A 23 -8.30 17.96 -23.41
CA ASN A 23 -8.99 16.87 -24.11
C ASN A 23 -8.81 15.50 -23.41
N LEU A 24 -8.80 15.50 -22.08
CA LEU A 24 -8.67 14.27 -21.29
C LEU A 24 -9.86 13.33 -21.50
N LYS A 25 -9.58 12.02 -21.57
CA LYS A 25 -10.60 10.99 -21.79
C LYS A 25 -11.17 10.52 -20.44
N PRO A 26 -12.50 10.53 -20.24
CA PRO A 26 -13.08 10.11 -18.98
C PRO A 26 -12.90 8.61 -18.76
N TRP A 27 -12.68 8.22 -17.51
CA TRP A 27 -12.77 6.84 -17.05
C TRP A 27 -14.18 6.52 -16.53
N PRO A 28 -14.51 5.24 -16.27
CA PRO A 28 -15.69 4.85 -15.49
C PRO A 28 -15.71 5.53 -14.12
N ASP A 29 -16.80 5.35 -13.37
CA ASP A 29 -16.98 6.02 -12.09
C ASP A 29 -15.80 5.76 -11.14
N ILE A 30 -15.20 6.85 -10.66
CA ILE A 30 -14.07 6.84 -9.74
C ILE A 30 -14.62 7.12 -8.34
N LYS A 31 -14.43 6.16 -7.44
CA LYS A 31 -14.84 6.26 -6.05
C LYS A 31 -14.25 7.50 -5.40
N LYS A 32 -15.02 8.14 -4.52
CA LYS A 32 -14.52 9.21 -3.64
C LYS A 32 -13.63 8.61 -2.55
N LEU A 33 -12.66 9.39 -2.07
CA LEU A 33 -11.86 9.04 -0.90
C LEU A 33 -12.77 8.80 0.30
N ARG A 34 -12.73 7.59 0.87
CA ARG A 34 -13.52 7.22 2.04
C ARG A 34 -12.96 7.89 3.30
N GLU A 35 -13.86 8.38 4.14
CA GLU A 35 -13.48 9.00 5.41
C GLU A 35 -13.01 7.96 6.43
N SER A 36 -12.07 8.39 7.27
CA SER A 36 -11.53 7.64 8.39
C SER A 36 -11.72 8.45 9.66
N THR A 37 -11.77 7.76 10.80
CA THR A 37 -11.87 8.43 12.10
C THR A 37 -10.67 9.34 12.38
N ASP A 38 -10.89 10.29 13.28
CA ASP A 38 -9.85 11.15 13.86
C ASP A 38 -8.87 10.39 14.78
N TYR A 39 -9.20 9.15 15.17
CA TYR A 39 -8.32 8.27 15.92
C TYR A 39 -7.78 7.10 15.08
N VAL A 40 -6.67 6.53 15.56
CA VAL A 40 -6.03 5.31 15.06
C VAL A 40 -5.70 4.35 16.21
N TYR A 41 -5.45 3.09 15.89
CA TYR A 41 -4.96 2.10 16.85
C TYR A 41 -3.49 1.77 16.61
N ASN A 42 -2.72 1.54 17.67
CA ASN A 42 -1.32 1.16 17.54
C ASN A 42 -1.19 -0.33 17.17
N GLY A 43 -0.45 -0.64 16.11
CA GLY A 43 -0.29 -2.01 15.64
C GLY A 43 0.38 -2.96 16.65
N SER A 44 1.17 -2.43 17.60
CA SER A 44 1.75 -3.24 18.68
C SER A 44 0.69 -3.82 19.62
N GLU A 45 -0.40 -3.09 19.89
CA GLU A 45 -1.50 -3.54 20.75
C GLU A 45 -2.27 -4.70 20.11
N ILE A 46 -2.49 -4.63 18.79
CA ILE A 46 -3.06 -5.72 18.01
C ILE A 46 -2.16 -6.95 18.05
N ASN A 47 -0.87 -6.74 17.87
CA ASN A 47 0.09 -7.82 17.78
C ASN A 47 0.22 -8.62 19.09
N ILE A 48 0.12 -7.95 20.24
CA ILE A 48 0.05 -8.63 21.55
C ILE A 48 -1.36 -9.11 21.91
N GLN A 49 -2.31 -9.02 20.98
CA GLN A 49 -3.72 -9.41 21.15
C GLN A 49 -4.39 -8.72 22.34
N LYS A 50 -4.06 -7.44 22.56
CA LYS A 50 -4.68 -6.63 23.63
C LYS A 50 -6.19 -6.58 23.40
N LEU A 51 -6.96 -6.89 24.44
CA LEU A 51 -8.42 -6.96 24.38
C LEU A 51 -9.04 -5.58 24.12
N TYR A 52 -8.62 -4.58 24.91
CA TYR A 52 -9.05 -3.19 24.80
C TYR A 52 -7.93 -2.37 24.15
N LEU A 53 -8.26 -1.70 23.05
CA LEU A 53 -7.31 -0.90 22.29
C LEU A 53 -7.41 0.55 22.68
N GLU A 54 -6.27 1.23 22.73
CA GLU A 54 -6.20 2.65 23.01
C GLU A 54 -6.39 3.44 21.70
N LYS A 55 -7.31 4.41 21.72
CA LYS A 55 -7.53 5.34 20.61
C LYS A 55 -6.50 6.46 20.71
N PHE A 56 -5.64 6.57 19.71
CA PHE A 56 -4.67 7.65 19.59
C PHE A 56 -5.18 8.69 18.60
N ASP A 57 -5.04 9.98 18.90
CA ASP A 57 -5.31 11.05 17.93
C ASP A 57 -4.42 10.87 16.71
N ARG A 58 -5.04 10.70 15.54
CA ARG A 58 -4.38 10.46 14.25
C ARG A 58 -3.44 11.60 13.86
N GLN A 59 -3.79 12.86 14.15
CA GLN A 59 -3.01 14.02 13.72
C GLN A 59 -1.70 14.16 14.51
N GLU A 60 -1.66 13.59 15.71
CA GLU A 60 -0.49 13.56 16.60
C GLU A 60 0.38 12.31 16.40
N GLN A 61 0.02 11.42 15.45
CA GLN A 61 0.81 10.23 15.15
C GLN A 61 1.67 10.40 13.88
N PRO A 62 2.86 9.79 13.85
CA PRO A 62 3.65 9.67 12.63
C PRO A 62 2.91 8.93 11.50
N ARG A 63 2.98 9.47 10.28
CA ARG A 63 2.29 8.96 9.09
C ARG A 63 3.11 7.90 8.35
N THR A 64 2.45 7.14 7.50
CA THR A 64 3.08 6.14 6.62
C THR A 64 2.72 6.40 5.17
N LEU A 65 3.72 6.74 4.35
CA LEU A 65 3.61 6.81 2.91
C LEU A 65 4.15 5.51 2.30
N LEU A 66 3.47 4.97 1.30
CA LEU A 66 3.96 3.85 0.49
C LEU A 66 4.22 4.32 -0.94
N CYS A 67 5.44 4.13 -1.42
CA CYS A 67 5.85 4.46 -2.78
C CYS A 67 6.08 3.17 -3.56
N HIS A 68 5.16 2.85 -4.48
CA HIS A 68 4.93 1.50 -5.01
C HIS A 68 6.07 0.93 -5.88
N ASP A 69 6.72 1.76 -6.70
CA ASP A 69 7.77 1.44 -7.70
C ASP A 69 7.86 -0.05 -8.10
N MET A 70 6.91 -0.51 -8.91
CA MET A 70 6.80 -1.90 -9.35
C MET A 70 7.19 -2.04 -10.82
N LYS A 71 8.40 -2.54 -11.09
CA LYS A 71 8.95 -2.75 -12.45
C LYS A 71 8.71 -1.59 -13.42
N GLY A 72 8.82 -0.35 -12.95
CA GLY A 72 8.64 0.86 -13.76
C GLY A 72 7.19 1.29 -14.03
N GLY A 73 6.18 0.61 -13.46
CA GLY A 73 4.78 0.99 -13.56
C GLY A 73 4.10 0.65 -14.90
N TYR A 74 2.80 0.95 -14.98
CA TYR A 74 1.90 0.74 -16.12
C TYR A 74 1.96 -0.68 -16.72
N LEU A 75 1.94 -1.69 -15.86
CA LEU A 75 1.88 -3.10 -16.24
C LEU A 75 0.41 -3.48 -16.56
N GLN A 76 -0.09 -4.57 -15.98
CA GLN A 76 -1.47 -5.04 -16.19
C GLN A 76 -2.50 -4.14 -15.47
N ASP A 77 -2.04 -3.27 -14.59
CA ASP A 77 -2.81 -2.27 -13.85
C ASP A 77 -3.20 -1.04 -14.67
N ARG A 78 -2.59 -0.83 -15.85
CA ARG A 78 -2.96 0.26 -16.75
C ARG A 78 -4.34 0.08 -17.38
N PHE A 79 -4.81 -1.16 -17.55
CA PHE A 79 -6.06 -1.44 -18.25
C PHE A 79 -7.27 -1.08 -17.38
N ILE A 80 -8.14 -0.20 -17.88
CA ILE A 80 -9.29 0.31 -17.12
C ILE A 80 -10.30 -0.80 -16.81
N ASP A 81 -10.58 -1.66 -17.80
CA ASP A 81 -11.45 -2.83 -17.63
C ASP A 81 -10.74 -4.03 -16.97
N GLY A 82 -9.45 -3.88 -16.66
CA GLY A 82 -8.59 -4.93 -16.15
C GLY A 82 -8.02 -5.84 -17.24
N SER A 83 -7.33 -6.90 -16.81
CA SER A 83 -6.73 -7.89 -17.71
C SER A 83 -7.00 -9.31 -17.24
N LYS A 84 -6.52 -10.31 -18.00
CA LYS A 84 -6.59 -11.74 -17.64
C LYS A 84 -5.40 -12.21 -16.81
N SER A 85 -4.42 -11.34 -16.54
CA SER A 85 -3.34 -11.67 -15.62
C SER A 85 -3.93 -11.96 -14.24
N TYR A 86 -3.42 -12.93 -13.51
CA TYR A 86 -3.80 -13.13 -12.10
C TYR A 86 -2.57 -13.20 -11.18
N GLU A 87 -1.39 -13.07 -11.76
CA GLU A 87 -0.08 -13.13 -11.10
C GLU A 87 0.53 -11.74 -10.89
N SER A 88 -0.20 -10.68 -11.20
CA SER A 88 0.26 -9.29 -11.02
C SER A 88 0.31 -8.92 -9.54
N TYR A 89 1.18 -7.97 -9.19
CA TYR A 89 1.30 -7.47 -7.82
C TYR A 89 -0.01 -6.87 -7.31
N LEU A 90 -0.29 -7.08 -6.02
CA LEU A 90 -1.46 -6.59 -5.32
C LEU A 90 -1.01 -5.92 -4.03
N PHE A 91 -1.54 -4.75 -3.73
CA PHE A 91 -1.42 -4.21 -2.37
C PHE A 91 -2.76 -4.33 -1.65
N TYR A 92 -2.73 -4.78 -0.40
CA TYR A 92 -3.93 -5.04 0.40
C TYR A 92 -3.72 -4.74 1.90
N HIS A 93 -2.63 -4.06 2.27
CA HIS A 93 -2.36 -3.60 3.65
C HIS A 93 -2.71 -2.11 3.81
N TRP A 94 -3.82 -1.68 3.21
CA TRP A 94 -4.23 -0.28 3.16
C TRP A 94 -4.48 0.34 4.54
N SER A 95 -4.92 -0.46 5.51
CA SER A 95 -5.29 0.02 6.85
C SER A 95 -4.13 0.63 7.63
N VAL A 96 -2.88 0.49 7.17
CA VAL A 96 -1.68 0.97 7.88
C VAL A 96 -0.89 2.02 7.12
N ILE A 97 -1.45 2.56 6.04
CA ILE A 97 -0.84 3.65 5.27
C ILE A 97 -1.79 4.85 5.16
N ASP A 98 -1.22 6.05 5.15
CA ASP A 98 -1.95 7.31 4.96
C ASP A 98 -2.04 7.70 3.48
N THR A 99 -0.92 7.51 2.76
CA THR A 99 -0.75 7.96 1.39
C THR A 99 -0.07 6.88 0.55
N PHE A 100 -0.58 6.63 -0.65
CA PHE A 100 -0.02 5.75 -1.65
C PHE A 100 0.49 6.57 -2.84
N VAL A 101 1.76 6.43 -3.21
CA VAL A 101 2.32 7.05 -4.40
C VAL A 101 2.44 6.01 -5.50
N TYR A 102 1.73 6.23 -6.61
CA TYR A 102 1.93 5.44 -7.81
C TYR A 102 3.17 5.95 -8.55
N PHE A 103 4.30 5.29 -8.28
CA PHE A 103 5.59 5.69 -8.82
C PHE A 103 5.88 5.00 -10.15
N SER A 104 6.41 5.78 -11.09
CA SER A 104 6.95 5.30 -12.36
C SER A 104 8.09 6.23 -12.80
N HIS A 105 8.81 5.85 -13.85
CA HIS A 105 9.89 6.67 -14.43
C HIS A 105 9.41 7.52 -15.63
N TYR A 106 8.11 7.75 -15.76
CA TYR A 106 7.55 8.64 -16.77
C TYR A 106 7.39 10.06 -16.23
N PHE A 107 7.61 11.07 -17.10
CA PHE A 107 7.62 12.48 -16.73
C PHE A 107 6.45 12.89 -15.84
N ILE A 108 5.22 12.65 -16.27
CA ILE A 108 4.02 12.84 -15.45
C ILE A 108 3.26 11.53 -15.38
N THR A 109 3.26 10.97 -14.18
CA THR A 109 2.63 9.70 -13.85
C THR A 109 1.22 9.92 -13.30
N ILE A 110 0.22 9.52 -14.06
CA ILE A 110 -1.18 9.45 -13.61
C ILE A 110 -1.44 8.07 -12.97
N PRO A 111 -1.83 7.99 -11.70
CA PRO A 111 -2.18 6.71 -11.08
C PRO A 111 -3.27 5.97 -11.88
N PRO A 112 -3.10 4.66 -12.18
CA PRO A 112 -4.11 3.93 -12.92
C PRO A 112 -5.46 3.86 -12.19
N TYR A 113 -6.55 3.85 -12.96
CA TYR A 113 -7.93 3.79 -12.46
C TYR A 113 -8.15 2.73 -11.37
N GLY A 114 -7.60 1.53 -11.55
CA GLY A 114 -7.72 0.45 -10.58
C GLY A 114 -7.10 0.80 -9.22
N TRP A 115 -5.95 1.46 -9.22
CA TRP A 115 -5.25 1.89 -8.01
C TRP A 115 -5.98 3.02 -7.29
N ILE A 116 -6.49 4.01 -8.02
CA ILE A 116 -7.27 5.11 -7.43
C ILE A 116 -8.48 4.56 -6.69
N ASN A 117 -9.25 3.70 -7.36
CA ASN A 117 -10.44 3.10 -6.76
C ASN A 117 -10.11 2.18 -5.57
N ALA A 118 -9.01 1.44 -5.62
CA ALA A 118 -8.56 0.62 -4.50
C ALA A 118 -8.16 1.49 -3.30
N ALA A 119 -7.31 2.51 -3.49
CA ALA A 119 -6.85 3.39 -2.42
C ALA A 119 -8.03 4.15 -1.77
N HIS A 120 -8.86 4.81 -2.59
CA HIS A 120 -10.00 5.58 -2.11
C HIS A 120 -11.03 4.74 -1.35
N ASN A 121 -11.30 3.52 -1.83
CA ASN A 121 -12.22 2.59 -1.14
C ASN A 121 -11.72 2.20 0.25
N HIS A 122 -10.40 2.26 0.48
CA HIS A 122 -9.75 1.98 1.75
C HIS A 122 -9.32 3.25 2.51
N GLY A 123 -9.82 4.43 2.11
CA GLY A 123 -9.57 5.70 2.82
C GLY A 123 -8.12 6.20 2.73
N VAL A 124 -7.38 5.78 1.70
CA VAL A 124 -5.98 6.15 1.47
C VAL A 124 -5.89 7.13 0.32
N LYS A 125 -5.15 8.24 0.53
CA LYS A 125 -4.84 9.20 -0.54
C LYS A 125 -3.94 8.56 -1.58
N ILE A 126 -4.11 8.90 -2.84
CA ILE A 126 -3.26 8.43 -3.93
C ILE A 126 -2.65 9.58 -4.71
N LEU A 127 -1.32 9.60 -4.81
CA LEU A 127 -0.57 10.62 -5.53
C LEU A 127 -0.02 10.06 -6.83
N GLY A 128 -0.05 10.91 -7.87
CA GLY A 128 0.80 10.75 -9.04
C GLY A 128 2.24 11.15 -8.75
N THR A 129 3.09 11.04 -9.77
CA THR A 129 4.50 11.43 -9.68
C THR A 129 4.86 12.35 -10.83
N VAL A 130 5.47 13.49 -10.51
CA VAL A 130 6.23 14.30 -11.48
C VAL A 130 7.69 13.99 -11.26
N ILE A 131 8.31 13.30 -12.22
CA ILE A 131 9.72 12.93 -12.14
C ILE A 131 10.50 13.43 -13.34
N THR A 132 11.69 13.97 -13.10
CA THR A 132 12.58 14.43 -14.16
C THR A 132 13.99 13.90 -13.93
N GLU A 133 14.40 12.95 -14.78
CA GLU A 133 15.73 12.31 -14.73
C GLU A 133 16.64 12.78 -15.89
N ARG A 134 16.09 13.59 -16.82
CA ARG A 134 16.79 14.11 -18.00
C ARG A 134 16.83 15.64 -17.99
N GLU A 135 17.95 16.21 -18.41
CA GLU A 135 18.17 17.66 -18.40
C GLU A 135 17.29 18.42 -19.41
N GLY A 136 17.13 19.73 -19.16
CA GLY A 136 16.58 20.69 -20.12
C GLY A 136 15.07 20.96 -20.02
N ILE A 137 14.28 20.09 -19.39
CA ILE A 137 12.83 20.31 -19.29
C ILE A 137 12.47 21.51 -18.40
N TRP A 138 13.21 21.69 -17.31
CA TRP A 138 13.01 22.79 -16.37
C TRP A 138 13.44 24.14 -16.93
N ASP A 139 14.33 24.18 -17.93
CA ASP A 139 14.70 25.43 -18.57
C ASP A 139 13.50 26.12 -19.22
N LEU A 140 12.55 25.33 -19.74
CA LEU A 140 11.32 25.82 -20.36
C LEU A 140 10.27 26.17 -19.30
N ILE A 141 10.11 25.33 -18.27
CA ILE A 141 9.10 25.52 -17.23
C ILE A 141 9.44 26.74 -16.35
N LEU A 142 10.73 26.93 -16.03
CA LEU A 142 11.20 27.94 -15.08
C LEU A 142 11.66 29.24 -15.74
N ILE A 143 11.42 29.43 -17.04
CA ILE A 143 11.86 30.64 -17.76
C ILE A 143 11.13 31.90 -17.28
N SER A 144 9.85 31.76 -16.90
CA SER A 144 9.03 32.83 -16.36
C SER A 144 8.02 32.29 -15.35
N GLN A 145 7.48 33.16 -14.49
CA GLN A 145 6.39 32.75 -13.59
C GLN A 145 5.10 32.39 -14.33
N GLU A 146 4.91 32.87 -15.57
CA GLU A 146 3.76 32.50 -16.38
C GLU A 146 3.85 31.04 -16.83
N ASP A 147 5.03 30.60 -17.28
CA ASP A 147 5.28 29.21 -17.66
C ASP A 147 5.20 28.26 -16.45
N VAL A 148 5.69 28.71 -15.29
CA VAL A 148 5.52 27.99 -14.02
C VAL A 148 4.04 27.77 -13.71
N ARG A 149 3.22 28.82 -13.76
CA ARG A 149 1.78 28.72 -13.49
C ARG A 149 1.09 27.81 -14.50
N LYS A 150 1.40 27.97 -15.79
CA LYS A 150 0.85 27.12 -16.85
C LYS A 150 1.12 25.63 -16.59
N PHE A 151 2.34 25.28 -16.17
CA PHE A 151 2.68 23.90 -15.84
C PHE A 151 1.94 23.40 -14.59
N ALA A 152 1.92 24.20 -13.51
CA ALA A 152 1.22 23.85 -12.29
C ALA A 152 -0.29 23.69 -12.50
N ASP A 153 -0.93 24.62 -13.23
CA ASP A 153 -2.35 24.57 -13.55
C ASP A 153 -2.70 23.31 -14.37
N ALA A 154 -1.83 22.91 -15.29
CA ALA A 154 -2.01 21.67 -16.05
C ALA A 154 -2.00 20.43 -15.14
N LEU A 155 -1.09 20.37 -14.15
CA LEU A 155 -1.05 19.28 -13.16
C LEU A 155 -2.32 19.26 -12.29
N ILE A 156 -2.84 20.42 -11.90
CA ILE A 156 -4.08 20.56 -11.14
C ILE A 156 -5.28 20.06 -11.96
N VAL A 157 -5.36 20.45 -13.24
CA VAL A 157 -6.43 19.99 -14.15
C VAL A 157 -6.42 18.47 -14.28
N VAL A 158 -5.24 17.87 -14.49
CA VAL A 158 -5.09 16.41 -14.61
C VAL A 158 -5.53 15.70 -13.31
N ALA A 159 -5.03 16.15 -12.16
CA ALA A 159 -5.38 15.57 -10.85
C ALA A 159 -6.89 15.67 -10.56
N LYS A 160 -7.48 16.84 -10.83
CA LYS A 160 -8.91 17.08 -10.62
C LYS A 160 -9.78 16.25 -11.57
N PHE A 161 -9.37 16.10 -12.83
CA PHE A 161 -10.12 15.36 -13.83
C PHE A 161 -10.14 13.86 -13.53
N TYR A 162 -8.98 13.26 -13.23
CA TYR A 162 -8.87 11.84 -12.87
C TYR A 162 -9.10 11.55 -11.39
N LYS A 163 -9.38 12.59 -10.59
CA LYS A 163 -9.74 12.52 -9.17
C LYS A 163 -8.73 11.73 -8.34
N PHE A 164 -7.45 12.09 -8.42
CA PHE A 164 -6.42 11.64 -7.47
C PHE A 164 -5.89 12.84 -6.69
N ASP A 165 -5.21 12.59 -5.57
CA ASP A 165 -5.13 13.53 -4.46
C ASP A 165 -3.87 14.41 -4.49
N GLY A 166 -3.09 14.41 -5.57
CA GLY A 166 -1.93 15.28 -5.72
C GLY A 166 -0.69 14.56 -6.24
N TRP A 167 0.49 15.04 -5.83
CA TRP A 167 1.75 14.75 -6.54
C TRP A 167 2.94 14.56 -5.60
N LEU A 168 3.72 13.50 -5.85
CA LEU A 168 5.13 13.46 -5.49
C LEU A 168 5.94 14.22 -6.55
N LEU A 169 6.75 15.18 -6.12
CA LEU A 169 7.70 15.92 -6.95
C LEU A 169 9.10 15.32 -6.75
N ASN A 170 9.58 14.56 -7.73
CA ASN A 170 10.94 13.99 -7.73
C ASN A 170 11.81 14.63 -8.82
N ILE A 171 12.51 15.70 -8.48
CA ILE A 171 13.32 16.46 -9.44
C ILE A 171 14.77 16.02 -9.35
N GLU A 172 15.18 15.12 -10.24
CA GLU A 172 16.54 14.56 -10.27
C GLU A 172 17.41 15.20 -11.36
N ASN A 173 17.38 16.53 -11.44
CA ASN A 173 18.21 17.31 -12.36
C ASN A 173 18.90 18.47 -11.67
N VAL A 174 20.00 18.92 -12.26
CA VAL A 174 20.60 20.22 -11.94
C VAL A 174 19.69 21.32 -12.46
N ILE A 175 19.47 22.33 -11.63
CA ILE A 175 18.68 23.52 -11.94
C ILE A 175 19.61 24.72 -11.91
N LYS A 176 19.48 25.62 -12.89
CA LYS A 176 20.30 26.83 -12.90
C LYS A 176 20.00 27.68 -11.68
N ASN A 177 21.04 28.25 -11.07
CA ASN A 177 20.91 28.98 -9.81
C ASN A 177 19.90 30.13 -9.93
N GLU A 178 19.91 30.84 -11.06
CA GLU A 178 18.97 31.91 -11.38
C GLU A 178 17.49 31.48 -11.49
N GLN A 179 17.22 30.18 -11.66
CA GLN A 179 15.88 29.60 -11.79
C GLN A 179 15.33 29.02 -10.48
N ILE A 180 16.13 28.95 -9.42
CA ILE A 180 15.69 28.32 -8.16
C ILE A 180 14.49 29.03 -7.54
N ASN A 181 14.45 30.36 -7.60
CA ASN A 181 13.30 31.11 -7.10
C ASN A 181 12.01 30.74 -7.84
N ASN A 182 12.09 30.44 -9.14
CA ASN A 182 10.94 29.99 -9.93
C ASN A 182 10.55 28.55 -9.58
N LEU A 183 11.52 27.70 -9.22
CA LEU A 183 11.21 26.34 -8.76
C LEU A 183 10.53 26.35 -7.39
N ILE A 184 11.01 27.15 -6.43
CA ILE A 184 10.35 27.33 -5.13
C ILE A 184 8.96 27.94 -5.34
N TYR A 185 8.83 28.92 -6.24
CA TYR A 185 7.52 29.48 -6.62
C TYR A 185 6.60 28.43 -7.24
N PHE A 186 7.10 27.52 -8.08
CA PHE A 186 6.33 26.40 -8.63
C PHE A 186 5.76 25.53 -7.52
N VAL A 187 6.60 25.07 -6.59
CA VAL A 187 6.18 24.22 -5.47
C VAL A 187 5.11 24.92 -4.63
N LYS A 188 5.32 26.19 -4.29
CA LYS A 188 4.36 27.00 -3.54
C LYS A 188 3.03 27.15 -4.30
N TYR A 189 3.09 27.60 -5.56
CA TYR A 189 1.90 27.88 -6.36
C TYR A 189 1.09 26.60 -6.59
N LEU A 190 1.75 25.48 -6.92
CA LEU A 190 1.07 24.20 -7.09
C LEU A 190 0.37 23.78 -5.78
N THR A 191 1.07 23.85 -4.65
CA THR A 191 0.52 23.47 -3.34
C THR A 191 -0.69 24.34 -2.96
N ASP A 192 -0.56 25.67 -3.03
CA ASP A 192 -1.65 26.57 -2.64
C ASP A 192 -2.89 26.36 -3.53
N ASN A 193 -2.72 26.20 -4.85
CA ASN A 193 -3.85 26.13 -5.78
C ASN A 193 -4.46 24.74 -5.90
N ILE A 194 -3.70 23.66 -5.65
CA ILE A 194 -4.29 22.31 -5.67
C ILE A 194 -5.25 22.10 -4.50
N HIS A 195 -4.94 22.66 -3.31
CA HIS A 195 -5.83 22.59 -2.14
C HIS A 195 -7.17 23.29 -2.35
N GLU A 196 -7.20 24.36 -3.15
CA GLU A 196 -8.45 25.01 -3.56
C GLU A 196 -9.24 24.16 -4.58
N ALA A 197 -8.53 23.39 -5.40
CA ALA A 197 -9.14 22.59 -6.47
C ALA A 197 -9.63 21.22 -5.99
N ILE A 198 -8.95 20.61 -5.03
CA ILE A 198 -9.13 19.25 -4.53
C ILE A 198 -9.01 19.29 -3.01
N LYS A 199 -10.11 19.01 -2.30
CA LYS A 199 -10.12 18.95 -0.84
C LYS A 199 -9.14 17.88 -0.36
N ASP A 200 -8.37 18.20 0.66
CA ASP A 200 -7.41 17.30 1.30
C ASP A 200 -6.31 16.79 0.35
N SER A 201 -5.98 17.53 -0.73
CA SER A 201 -4.85 17.18 -1.60
C SER A 201 -3.50 17.15 -0.85
N GLU A 202 -2.46 16.64 -1.50
CA GLU A 202 -1.12 16.54 -0.91
C GLU A 202 -0.03 16.68 -2.00
N ILE A 203 0.94 17.57 -1.74
CA ILE A 203 2.18 17.76 -2.50
C ILE A 203 3.36 17.37 -1.63
N ILE A 204 4.09 16.33 -2.08
CA ILE A 204 5.29 15.85 -1.40
C ILE A 204 6.53 16.17 -2.23
N TRP A 205 7.52 16.79 -1.62
CA TRP A 205 8.81 17.06 -2.23
C TRP A 205 9.82 15.95 -1.93
N TYR A 206 10.49 15.38 -2.93
CA TYR A 206 11.60 14.46 -2.71
C TYR A 206 12.90 15.22 -2.44
N ASP A 207 13.70 14.76 -1.46
CA ASP A 207 15.00 15.33 -1.09
C ASP A 207 16.05 15.12 -2.18
N SER A 208 16.00 15.92 -3.24
CA SER A 208 16.88 15.82 -4.41
C SER A 208 17.68 17.09 -4.68
N VAL A 209 17.10 18.08 -5.36
CA VAL A 209 17.77 19.33 -5.72
C VAL A 209 17.81 20.28 -4.53
N THR A 210 18.96 20.92 -4.30
CA THR A 210 19.15 21.90 -3.23
C THR A 210 18.62 23.29 -3.63
N ASN A 211 18.51 24.19 -2.67
CA ASN A 211 18.24 25.62 -2.89
C ASN A 211 19.37 26.38 -3.61
N GLU A 212 20.44 25.71 -4.01
CA GLU A 212 21.47 26.24 -4.91
C GLU A 212 21.33 25.69 -6.34
N GLY A 213 20.41 24.75 -6.55
CA GLY A 213 20.17 24.07 -7.83
C GLY A 213 21.02 22.85 -8.10
N THR A 214 21.81 22.42 -7.12
CA THR A 214 22.64 21.22 -7.25
C THR A 214 21.82 19.98 -6.90
N LEU A 215 21.88 18.93 -7.73
CA LEU A 215 21.31 17.64 -7.40
C LEU A 215 22.16 16.95 -6.32
N ASN A 216 21.65 16.88 -5.09
CA ASN A 216 22.36 16.28 -3.96
C ASN A 216 21.39 15.90 -2.83
N TRP A 217 21.14 14.60 -2.65
CA TRP A 217 20.29 14.07 -1.58
C TRP A 217 20.93 14.28 -0.20
N GLN A 218 20.24 14.99 0.70
CA GLN A 218 20.78 15.31 2.03
C GLN A 218 20.60 14.16 3.03
N ASN A 219 19.60 13.30 2.81
CA ASN A 219 19.13 12.26 3.74
C ASN A 219 18.70 12.83 5.11
N GLU A 220 18.38 14.12 5.16
CA GLU A 220 17.92 14.88 6.33
C GLU A 220 17.24 16.17 5.86
N LEU A 221 16.36 16.74 6.68
CA LEU A 221 15.90 18.11 6.52
C LEU A 221 16.99 19.06 7.04
N ASN A 222 17.51 19.94 6.19
CA ASN A 222 18.52 20.93 6.54
C ASN A 222 18.36 22.22 5.71
N ASN A 223 19.29 23.17 5.90
CA ASN A 223 19.22 24.48 5.23
C ASN A 223 19.27 24.41 3.69
N LYS A 224 19.57 23.26 3.09
CA LYS A 224 19.65 23.10 1.62
C LYS A 224 18.32 22.68 0.99
N ASN A 225 17.39 22.12 1.76
CA ASN A 225 16.08 21.67 1.28
C ASN A 225 14.90 22.26 2.07
N ILE A 226 15.16 23.04 3.13
CA ILE A 226 14.15 23.69 3.96
C ILE A 226 13.18 24.58 3.15
N ASP A 227 13.67 25.28 2.13
CA ASP A 227 12.84 26.17 1.32
C ASP A 227 11.74 25.41 0.56
N PHE A 228 12.02 24.20 0.10
CA PHE A 228 11.00 23.35 -0.53
C PHE A 228 10.02 22.80 0.51
N PHE A 229 10.52 22.29 1.64
CA PHE A 229 9.70 21.78 2.73
C PHE A 229 8.68 22.83 3.21
N LEU A 230 9.10 24.08 3.39
CA LEU A 230 8.23 25.16 3.84
C LEU A 230 7.12 25.55 2.84
N ASN A 231 7.23 25.15 1.57
CA ASN A 231 6.31 25.52 0.50
C ASN A 231 5.45 24.34 -0.02
N CYS A 232 5.48 23.18 0.65
CA CYS A 232 4.65 22.00 0.34
C CYS A 232 4.16 21.30 1.62
N ASP A 233 3.33 20.26 1.45
CA ASP A 233 2.71 19.53 2.55
C ASP A 233 3.69 18.62 3.30
N GLY A 234 4.71 18.11 2.61
CA GLY A 234 5.74 17.29 3.26
C GLY A 234 6.98 17.06 2.41
N ILE A 235 8.03 16.58 3.08
CA ILE A 235 9.29 16.20 2.45
C ILE A 235 9.53 14.71 2.60
N TYR A 236 9.85 14.06 1.49
CA TYR A 236 10.34 12.68 1.43
C TYR A 236 11.86 12.70 1.40
N LEU A 237 12.49 12.39 2.53
CA LEU A 237 13.95 12.30 2.66
C LEU A 237 14.51 11.03 2.03
N ASN A 238 15.69 11.14 1.40
CA ASN A 238 16.38 9.98 0.84
C ASN A 238 16.80 8.96 1.93
N TYR A 239 16.99 7.70 1.54
CA TYR A 239 17.09 6.56 2.47
C TYR A 239 18.47 6.34 3.11
N ASN A 240 19.50 7.11 2.78
CA ASN A 240 20.88 6.97 3.33
C ASN A 240 21.10 7.80 4.61
N TRP A 241 20.15 7.74 5.56
CA TRP A 241 20.18 8.52 6.80
C TRP A 241 20.89 7.80 7.95
N ASN A 242 21.16 8.53 9.03
CA ASN A 242 21.65 7.98 10.30
C ASN A 242 20.91 8.66 11.48
N LYS A 243 21.15 8.23 12.72
CA LYS A 243 20.42 8.75 13.89
C LYS A 243 20.53 10.27 14.03
N SER A 244 21.74 10.83 13.91
CA SER A 244 21.96 12.28 14.03
C SER A 244 21.19 13.05 12.96
N LYS A 245 21.13 12.54 11.73
CA LYS A 245 20.33 13.12 10.64
C LYS A 245 18.83 13.17 10.94
N LEU A 246 18.29 12.14 11.57
CA LEU A 246 16.88 12.12 12.01
C LEU A 246 16.63 13.15 13.11
N GLU A 247 17.50 13.20 14.12
CA GLU A 247 17.42 14.17 15.22
C GLU A 247 17.51 15.62 14.71
N ASN A 248 18.43 15.88 13.77
CA ASN A 248 18.55 17.19 13.11
C ASN A 248 17.26 17.57 12.38
N SER A 249 16.69 16.64 11.61
CA SER A 249 15.46 16.87 10.85
C SER A 249 14.29 17.23 11.77
N TYR A 250 14.12 16.45 12.85
CA TYR A 250 13.11 16.72 13.88
C TYR A 250 13.30 18.12 14.50
N ALA A 251 14.54 18.44 14.93
CA ALA A 251 14.83 19.71 15.57
C ALA A 251 14.60 20.90 14.63
N LEU A 252 14.98 20.79 13.36
CA LEU A 252 14.81 21.86 12.39
C LEU A 252 13.34 22.12 12.07
N ALA A 253 12.53 21.08 11.87
CA ALA A 253 11.08 21.27 11.67
C ALA A 253 10.43 21.96 12.88
N LYS A 254 10.78 21.56 14.12
CA LYS A 254 10.31 22.23 15.34
C LYS A 254 10.75 23.69 15.40
N ASN A 255 12.00 24.01 15.05
CA ASN A 255 12.50 25.39 15.02
C ASN A 255 11.73 26.28 14.04
N HIS A 256 11.18 25.71 12.97
CA HIS A 256 10.33 26.39 11.99
C HIS A 256 8.83 26.29 12.27
N ASN A 257 8.42 25.76 13.44
CA ASN A 257 7.01 25.51 13.79
C ASN A 257 6.24 24.66 12.75
N ARG A 258 6.94 23.77 12.05
CA ARG A 258 6.33 22.79 11.15
C ARG A 258 6.06 21.48 11.87
N ASN A 259 5.03 20.76 11.41
CA ASN A 259 4.74 19.45 11.95
C ASN A 259 5.87 18.49 11.56
N VAL A 260 6.40 17.78 12.55
CA VAL A 260 7.47 16.78 12.33
C VAL A 260 6.95 15.57 11.56
N HIS A 261 5.65 15.35 11.54
CA HIS A 261 5.00 14.30 10.76
C HIS A 261 4.89 14.62 9.28
N ASP A 262 5.23 15.85 8.86
CA ASP A 262 5.38 16.21 7.44
C ASP A 262 6.75 15.76 6.88
N ILE A 263 7.63 15.19 7.71
CA ILE A 263 8.91 14.61 7.29
C ILE A 263 8.75 13.10 7.14
N TYR A 264 8.73 12.62 5.90
CA TYR A 264 8.70 11.22 5.53
C TYR A 264 10.12 10.71 5.28
N VAL A 265 10.66 9.95 6.22
CA VAL A 265 12.01 9.39 6.09
C VAL A 265 11.98 8.17 5.17
N GLY A 266 12.84 8.17 4.14
CA GLY A 266 12.92 7.07 3.19
C GLY A 266 13.38 5.76 3.81
N LEU A 267 12.63 4.70 3.50
CA LEU A 267 12.96 3.31 3.78
C LEU A 267 12.95 2.57 2.45
N ASP A 268 14.13 2.23 1.92
CA ASP A 268 14.25 1.43 0.70
C ASP A 268 14.21 -0.07 1.01
N VAL A 269 13.13 -0.74 0.58
CA VAL A 269 12.94 -2.17 0.80
C VAL A 269 13.98 -3.00 0.03
N TRP A 270 14.60 -2.46 -1.02
CA TRP A 270 15.74 -3.13 -1.68
C TRP A 270 17.07 -2.95 -0.96
N GLY A 271 17.13 -2.06 0.04
CA GLY A 271 18.28 -1.93 0.92
C GLY A 271 19.47 -1.17 0.34
N ARG A 272 19.29 -0.34 -0.69
CA ARG A 272 20.39 0.41 -1.34
C ARG A 272 20.91 1.51 -0.41
N GLY A 273 21.78 1.17 0.54
CA GLY A 273 22.31 2.11 1.54
C GLY A 273 21.36 2.44 2.69
N CYS A 274 20.13 1.90 2.66
CA CYS A 274 19.16 2.05 3.76
C CYS A 274 19.64 1.33 5.02
N PRO A 275 19.60 1.97 6.21
CA PRO A 275 19.89 1.31 7.47
C PRO A 275 19.11 0.01 7.65
N GLY A 276 19.79 -1.09 8.00
CA GLY A 276 19.19 -2.43 8.09
C GLY A 276 19.25 -3.26 6.81
N GLY A 277 19.51 -2.65 5.64
CA GLY A 277 19.77 -3.38 4.40
C GLY A 277 18.54 -3.93 3.68
N GLY A 278 17.34 -3.38 3.93
CA GLY A 278 16.12 -3.74 3.21
C GLY A 278 15.56 -5.14 3.53
N GLY A 279 14.71 -5.65 2.64
CA GLY A 279 13.97 -6.91 2.79
C GLY A 279 13.24 -6.98 4.14
N PHE A 280 13.28 -8.13 4.79
CA PHE A 280 12.72 -8.30 6.14
C PHE A 280 13.36 -7.40 7.21
N ASN A 281 14.58 -6.91 6.99
CA ASN A 281 15.26 -6.00 7.91
C ASN A 281 14.78 -4.55 7.75
N SER A 282 13.87 -4.26 6.82
CA SER A 282 13.11 -3.00 6.76
C SER A 282 12.51 -2.61 8.11
N THR A 283 12.13 -3.60 8.92
CA THR A 283 11.67 -3.43 10.31
C THR A 283 12.66 -2.67 11.19
N TYR A 284 13.97 -2.87 10.98
CA TYR A 284 15.01 -2.13 11.69
C TYR A 284 14.94 -0.63 11.38
N ALA A 285 14.88 -0.29 10.08
CA ALA A 285 14.76 1.09 9.61
C ALA A 285 13.49 1.75 10.16
N LEU A 286 12.35 1.10 9.96
CA LEU A 286 11.05 1.61 10.41
C LEU A 286 11.04 1.88 11.92
N ARG A 287 11.52 0.94 12.73
CA ARG A 287 11.63 1.12 14.18
C ARG A 287 12.48 2.33 14.54
N LYS A 288 13.62 2.54 13.87
CA LYS A 288 14.51 3.66 14.15
C LYS A 288 13.89 5.01 13.78
N ILE A 289 13.18 5.07 12.65
CA ILE A 289 12.42 6.25 12.23
C ILE A 289 11.33 6.59 13.26
N ARG A 290 10.53 5.61 13.68
CA ARG A 290 9.45 5.80 14.66
C ARG A 290 9.96 6.15 16.06
N GLN A 291 11.15 5.69 16.46
CA GLN A 291 11.79 6.10 17.71
C GLN A 291 12.06 7.60 17.76
N GLU A 292 12.31 8.23 16.62
CA GLU A 292 12.51 9.69 16.48
C GLU A 292 11.19 10.43 16.18
N LYS A 293 10.04 9.75 16.25
CA LYS A 293 8.68 10.29 16.02
C LYS A 293 8.46 10.88 14.61
N LEU A 294 9.24 10.44 13.63
CA LEU A 294 9.13 10.90 12.24
C LEU A 294 8.22 9.99 11.41
N SER A 295 7.67 10.55 10.34
CA SER A 295 6.92 9.79 9.34
C SER A 295 7.87 8.94 8.48
N VAL A 296 7.35 7.91 7.81
CA VAL A 296 8.14 7.02 6.96
C VAL A 296 7.58 7.01 5.54
N ALA A 297 8.46 6.93 4.55
CA ALA A 297 8.11 6.59 3.19
C ALA A 297 8.75 5.25 2.80
N ILE A 298 7.91 4.21 2.69
CA ILE A 298 8.32 2.85 2.34
C ILE A 298 8.42 2.76 0.82
N PHE A 299 9.64 2.63 0.29
CA PHE A 299 9.93 2.58 -1.13
C PHE A 299 10.04 1.16 -1.66
N ALA A 300 9.40 0.93 -2.82
CA ALA A 300 9.48 -0.30 -3.60
C ALA A 300 9.17 -1.59 -2.80
N PRO A 301 8.05 -1.66 -2.05
CA PRO A 301 7.67 -2.87 -1.32
C PRO A 301 7.28 -4.04 -2.24
N GLY A 302 7.14 -3.79 -3.55
CA GLY A 302 7.00 -4.82 -4.59
C GLY A 302 8.13 -5.86 -4.59
N TRP A 303 9.23 -5.63 -3.86
CA TRP A 303 10.30 -6.60 -3.60
C TRP A 303 9.82 -8.03 -3.32
N THR A 304 8.77 -8.21 -2.51
CA THR A 304 8.20 -9.54 -2.18
C THR A 304 7.72 -10.31 -3.41
N HIS A 305 7.32 -9.60 -4.46
CA HIS A 305 6.89 -10.14 -5.75
C HIS A 305 8.03 -10.15 -6.77
N GLU A 306 8.76 -9.04 -6.90
CA GLU A 306 9.80 -8.88 -7.90
C GLU A 306 10.98 -9.84 -7.69
N PHE A 307 11.40 -9.99 -6.43
CA PHE A 307 12.56 -10.80 -6.09
C PHE A 307 12.23 -12.30 -6.06
N PHE A 308 11.08 -12.68 -5.48
CA PHE A 308 10.70 -14.09 -5.26
C PHE A 308 9.73 -14.66 -6.31
N GLY A 309 9.05 -13.81 -7.07
CA GLY A 309 8.06 -14.20 -8.06
C GLY A 309 6.64 -14.35 -7.50
N SER A 310 5.68 -14.51 -8.41
CA SER A 310 4.23 -14.54 -8.11
C SER A 310 3.78 -15.72 -7.25
N LYS A 311 4.50 -16.85 -7.28
CA LYS A 311 4.09 -18.10 -6.63
C LYS A 311 4.08 -18.04 -5.11
N THR A 312 5.06 -17.36 -4.51
CA THR A 312 5.23 -17.22 -3.05
C THR A 312 4.86 -15.81 -2.57
N PHE A 313 4.37 -14.97 -3.47
CA PHE A 313 4.12 -13.55 -3.22
C PHE A 313 3.17 -13.35 -2.03
N GLN A 314 2.05 -14.08 -1.98
CA GLN A 314 1.06 -13.85 -0.93
C GLN A 314 1.61 -14.17 0.47
N GLU A 315 2.30 -15.31 0.63
CA GLU A 315 2.87 -15.66 1.94
C GLU A 315 3.99 -14.70 2.35
N LEU A 316 4.81 -14.26 1.41
CA LEU A 316 5.93 -13.35 1.68
C LEU A 316 5.48 -11.91 1.94
N GLU A 317 4.44 -11.45 1.26
CA GLU A 317 3.82 -10.15 1.51
C GLU A 317 3.24 -10.11 2.92
N ASP A 318 2.43 -11.11 3.29
CA ASP A 318 1.87 -11.21 4.65
C ASP A 318 2.98 -11.31 5.72
N LEU A 319 4.05 -12.08 5.47
CA LEU A 319 5.22 -12.17 6.36
C LEU A 319 5.96 -10.84 6.49
N PHE A 320 6.18 -10.12 5.40
CA PHE A 320 6.90 -8.85 5.36
C PHE A 320 6.15 -7.80 6.16
N TRP A 321 4.86 -7.62 5.86
CA TRP A 321 4.02 -6.62 6.55
C TRP A 321 3.80 -6.95 8.02
N ALA A 322 3.73 -8.24 8.40
CA ALA A 322 3.64 -8.64 9.80
C ALA A 322 4.83 -8.16 10.66
N GLN A 323 6.02 -7.98 10.06
CA GLN A 323 7.18 -7.46 10.80
C GLN A 323 7.11 -5.94 10.99
N LEU A 324 6.56 -5.22 10.02
CA LEU A 324 6.41 -3.76 10.08
C LEU A 324 5.25 -3.34 11.00
N PHE A 325 4.19 -4.15 11.03
CA PHE A 325 2.92 -3.84 11.68
C PHE A 325 3.01 -3.25 13.11
N PRO A 326 3.88 -3.73 14.02
CA PRO A 326 3.98 -3.18 15.38
C PRO A 326 4.37 -1.71 15.45
N TYR A 327 4.94 -1.16 14.38
CA TYR A 327 5.44 0.21 14.30
C TYR A 327 4.54 1.11 13.43
N LEU A 328 3.37 0.60 13.04
CA LEU A 328 2.38 1.28 12.22
C LEU A 328 1.10 1.53 13.01
N TYR A 329 0.31 2.49 12.53
CA TYR A 329 -0.99 2.83 13.07
C TYR A 329 -2.08 2.35 12.13
N ILE A 330 -3.20 1.91 12.69
CA ILE A 330 -4.30 1.31 11.95
C ILE A 330 -5.42 2.33 11.85
N HIS A 331 -5.74 2.70 10.62
CA HIS A 331 -6.84 3.58 10.28
C HIS A 331 -8.17 2.84 10.35
N VAL A 332 -9.18 3.52 10.87
CA VAL A 332 -10.53 2.98 11.05
C VAL A 332 -11.46 3.72 10.11
N LEU A 333 -12.01 2.97 9.14
CA LEU A 333 -12.89 3.52 8.12
C LEU A 333 -14.29 3.76 8.66
N ILE A 334 -14.90 4.85 8.21
CA ILE A 334 -16.26 5.22 8.57
C ILE A 334 -17.25 4.69 7.53
N TYR A 335 -18.32 4.08 8.04
CA TYR A 335 -19.50 3.64 7.30
C TYR A 335 -20.72 4.28 7.97
N GLU A 336 -21.07 5.48 7.50
CA GLU A 336 -22.25 6.23 7.93
C GLU A 336 -23.43 5.88 7.03
N GLU A 337 -24.49 5.29 7.58
CA GLU A 337 -25.69 4.87 6.82
C GLU A 337 -25.41 3.92 5.64
N GLU A 338 -24.23 3.29 5.64
CA GLU A 338 -23.74 2.38 4.60
C GLU A 338 -23.61 0.94 5.10
N ILE A 339 -23.76 -0.02 4.18
CA ILE A 339 -23.52 -1.44 4.47
C ILE A 339 -22.03 -1.73 4.36
N PHE A 340 -21.41 -2.11 5.49
CA PHE A 340 -20.09 -2.73 5.45
C PHE A 340 -20.19 -4.13 4.81
N LYS A 341 -19.51 -4.32 3.67
CA LYS A 341 -19.51 -5.58 2.92
C LYS A 341 -18.12 -5.91 2.39
N THR A 342 -17.71 -7.17 2.52
CA THR A 342 -16.52 -7.69 1.85
C THR A 342 -16.67 -9.16 1.49
N SER A 343 -16.13 -9.54 0.33
CA SER A 343 -15.88 -10.94 -0.03
C SER A 343 -14.40 -11.32 0.09
N PHE A 344 -13.58 -10.41 0.62
CA PHE A 344 -12.12 -10.49 0.65
C PHE A 344 -11.46 -10.48 -0.75
N CYS A 345 -12.21 -10.22 -1.82
CA CYS A 345 -11.65 -10.13 -3.17
C CYS A 345 -10.51 -9.10 -3.23
N ARG A 346 -9.28 -9.57 -3.51
CA ARG A 346 -8.08 -8.72 -3.61
C ARG A 346 -7.96 -7.97 -4.94
N GLY A 347 -8.95 -8.10 -5.83
CA GLY A 347 -8.92 -7.50 -7.19
C GLY A 347 -8.25 -8.39 -8.24
N SER A 348 -7.96 -9.66 -7.92
CA SER A 348 -7.36 -10.62 -8.85
C SER A 348 -7.79 -12.05 -8.48
N GLY A 349 -7.78 -12.95 -9.46
CA GLY A 349 -8.00 -14.38 -9.26
C GLY A 349 -7.76 -15.19 -10.53
N SER A 350 -7.27 -16.42 -10.37
CA SER A 350 -7.18 -17.40 -11.46
C SER A 350 -8.57 -17.75 -12.03
N LEU A 351 -9.61 -17.55 -11.21
CA LEU A 351 -11.02 -17.69 -11.54
C LEU A 351 -11.79 -16.52 -10.95
N TYR A 352 -12.86 -16.10 -11.62
CA TYR A 352 -13.84 -15.17 -11.11
C TYR A 352 -15.10 -15.92 -10.70
N TYR A 353 -15.54 -15.73 -9.46
CA TYR A 353 -16.75 -16.33 -8.92
C TYR A 353 -17.86 -15.29 -8.78
N SER A 354 -19.10 -15.72 -9.00
CA SER A 354 -20.30 -14.98 -8.61
C SER A 354 -21.32 -15.95 -8.03
N CYS A 355 -21.85 -15.61 -6.85
CA CYS A 355 -22.75 -16.44 -6.05
C CYS A 355 -22.22 -17.88 -5.84
N GLY A 356 -20.90 -18.02 -5.71
CA GLY A 356 -20.22 -19.31 -5.54
C GLY A 356 -19.96 -20.09 -6.82
N GLU A 357 -20.40 -19.59 -7.98
CA GLU A 357 -20.26 -20.25 -9.28
C GLU A 357 -19.16 -19.61 -10.13
N ILE A 358 -18.37 -20.46 -10.81
CA ILE A 358 -17.30 -20.02 -11.72
C ILE A 358 -17.91 -19.31 -12.92
N GLN A 359 -17.42 -18.11 -13.21
CA GLN A 359 -17.78 -17.38 -14.42
C GLN A 359 -16.89 -17.80 -15.59
N LEU A 360 -17.52 -18.03 -16.75
CA LEU A 360 -16.85 -18.44 -17.98
C LEU A 360 -17.01 -17.37 -19.07
N ASP A 361 -15.95 -17.13 -19.83
CA ASP A 361 -15.99 -16.33 -21.05
C ASP A 361 -16.35 -17.22 -22.24
N MET A 362 -17.23 -16.76 -23.13
CA MET A 362 -17.52 -17.44 -24.39
C MET A 362 -16.67 -16.84 -25.50
N ARG A 363 -15.98 -17.69 -26.27
CA ARG A 363 -15.31 -17.32 -27.52
C ARG A 363 -15.79 -18.19 -28.66
N THR A 364 -16.07 -17.57 -29.80
CA THR A 364 -16.39 -18.31 -31.03
C THR A 364 -15.13 -18.51 -31.85
N VAL A 365 -14.70 -19.77 -31.97
CA VAL A 365 -13.56 -20.16 -32.82
C VAL A 365 -14.10 -21.10 -33.90
N GLU A 366 -13.90 -20.73 -35.16
CA GLU A 366 -14.35 -21.50 -36.34
C GLU A 366 -15.85 -21.88 -36.29
N GLY A 367 -16.71 -20.99 -35.78
CA GLY A 367 -18.15 -21.21 -35.66
C GLY A 367 -18.58 -22.10 -34.48
N LYS A 368 -17.64 -22.53 -33.61
CA LYS A 368 -17.94 -23.26 -32.37
C LYS A 368 -17.76 -22.35 -31.16
N ASN A 369 -18.70 -22.42 -30.23
CA ASN A 369 -18.61 -21.72 -28.95
C ASN A 369 -17.74 -22.52 -27.98
N ILE A 370 -16.62 -21.94 -27.57
CA ILE A 370 -15.69 -22.45 -26.57
C ILE A 370 -15.89 -21.62 -25.30
N TRP A 371 -16.02 -22.30 -24.18
CA TRP A 371 -16.14 -21.68 -22.86
C TRP A 371 -14.80 -21.78 -22.13
N GLU A 372 -14.22 -20.64 -21.79
CA GLU A 372 -12.94 -20.55 -21.11
C GLU A 372 -13.14 -20.01 -19.69
N GLN A 373 -12.34 -20.51 -18.75
CA GLN A 373 -12.31 -19.98 -17.39
C GLN A 373 -11.89 -18.51 -17.39
N ARG A 374 -12.60 -17.68 -16.61
CA ARG A 374 -12.36 -16.25 -16.54
C ARG A 374 -11.40 -15.90 -15.40
N SER A 375 -10.10 -15.88 -15.70
CA SER A 375 -9.13 -15.20 -14.83
C SER A 375 -9.25 -13.69 -14.96
N PHE A 376 -8.86 -12.96 -13.92
CA PHE A 376 -8.93 -11.50 -13.94
C PHE A 376 -7.90 -10.84 -13.03
N TYR A 377 -7.55 -9.62 -13.40
CA TYR A 377 -6.89 -8.61 -12.58
C TYR A 377 -7.55 -7.27 -12.85
N ASN A 378 -8.23 -6.74 -11.84
CA ASN A 378 -8.84 -5.43 -11.85
C ASN A 378 -8.94 -4.92 -10.41
N LEU A 379 -8.04 -4.02 -10.03
CA LEU A 379 -7.98 -3.47 -8.68
C LEU A 379 -9.20 -2.64 -8.29
N SER A 380 -9.98 -2.12 -9.24
CA SER A 380 -11.27 -1.45 -8.92
C SER A 380 -12.30 -2.42 -8.31
N LYS A 381 -12.12 -3.73 -8.52
CA LYS A 381 -12.92 -4.80 -7.91
C LYS A 381 -12.40 -5.26 -6.55
N GLN A 382 -11.35 -4.63 -6.02
CA GLN A 382 -10.86 -4.93 -4.69
C GLN A 382 -11.91 -4.50 -3.65
N MET A 383 -12.24 -5.42 -2.76
CA MET A 383 -13.18 -5.22 -1.65
C MET A 383 -12.41 -4.87 -0.37
N PRO A 384 -13.07 -4.32 0.68
CA PRO A 384 -12.42 -4.03 1.96
C PRO A 384 -11.58 -5.21 2.48
N GLN A 385 -10.29 -4.97 2.71
CA GLN A 385 -9.33 -5.96 3.19
C GLN A 385 -9.21 -5.93 4.72
N ILE A 386 -8.71 -7.02 5.30
CA ILE A 386 -8.51 -7.14 6.76
C ILE A 386 -7.66 -5.97 7.29
N SER A 387 -8.04 -5.44 8.46
CA SER A 387 -7.38 -4.25 9.05
C SER A 387 -6.15 -4.60 9.88
N VAL A 388 -5.95 -5.87 10.20
CA VAL A 388 -4.96 -6.38 11.17
C VAL A 388 -4.13 -7.52 10.56
N PRO A 389 -2.90 -7.76 11.04
CA PRO A 389 -2.02 -8.74 10.45
C PRO A 389 -2.35 -10.11 11.03
N THR A 390 -1.82 -11.15 10.40
CA THR A 390 -1.96 -12.51 10.92
C THR A 390 -1.11 -12.67 12.19
N PRO A 391 -1.69 -13.02 13.36
CA PRO A 391 -1.00 -12.91 14.66
C PRO A 391 0.25 -13.79 14.86
N HIS A 392 0.47 -14.78 14.00
CA HIS A 392 1.55 -15.76 14.16
C HIS A 392 2.73 -15.52 13.22
N LEU A 393 2.66 -14.53 12.32
CA LEU A 393 3.67 -14.31 11.27
C LEU A 393 4.89 -13.52 11.74
N GLN A 394 4.89 -12.98 12.96
CA GLN A 394 6.07 -12.34 13.51
C GLN A 394 7.25 -13.29 13.69
N PHE A 395 8.45 -12.80 13.36
CA PHE A 395 9.65 -13.58 13.58
C PHE A 395 9.98 -13.72 15.06
N THR A 396 10.13 -14.97 15.49
CA THR A 396 10.68 -15.36 16.79
C THR A 396 12.19 -15.57 16.73
N TYR A 397 12.73 -15.78 15.53
CA TYR A 397 14.17 -15.88 15.27
C TYR A 397 14.51 -15.19 13.95
N VAL A 398 15.56 -14.38 13.98
CA VAL A 398 16.13 -13.67 12.83
C VAL A 398 17.63 -14.01 12.78
N PRO A 399 18.18 -14.39 11.61
CA PRO A 399 19.60 -14.72 11.52
C PRO A 399 20.46 -13.48 11.73
N GLN A 400 21.63 -13.63 12.36
CA GLN A 400 22.62 -12.55 12.40
C GLN A 400 23.15 -12.32 10.99
N LEU A 401 23.04 -11.10 10.49
CA LEU A 401 23.65 -10.72 9.22
C LEU A 401 25.18 -10.71 9.38
N PRO A 402 25.95 -11.21 8.41
CA PRO A 402 27.39 -10.97 8.40
C PRO A 402 27.64 -9.46 8.35
N GLU A 403 28.58 -8.96 9.15
CA GLU A 403 28.95 -7.54 9.17
C GLU A 403 29.35 -7.07 7.75
N PRO A 404 29.02 -5.82 7.37
CA PRO A 404 29.44 -5.28 6.09
C PRO A 404 30.97 -5.29 6.01
N LYS A 405 31.52 -5.94 4.97
CA LYS A 405 32.97 -5.95 4.73
C LYS A 405 33.45 -4.53 4.41
N ASN A 406 34.58 -4.13 5.00
CA ASN A 406 35.25 -2.87 4.68
C ASN A 406 35.66 -2.80 3.20
N GLU A 407 35.72 -1.59 2.64
CA GLU A 407 36.01 -1.33 1.21
C GLU A 407 37.33 -1.95 0.68
N ASN A 408 38.22 -2.40 1.56
CA ASN A 408 39.52 -2.96 1.23
C ASN A 408 39.52 -4.48 0.93
N ASP A 409 38.42 -5.21 1.15
CA ASP A 409 38.34 -6.68 0.94
C ASP A 409 37.81 -7.06 -0.46
N ARG A 410 38.17 -6.32 -1.50
CA ARG A 410 37.77 -6.61 -2.90
C ARG A 410 38.71 -7.56 -3.64
N ASN A 411 39.26 -8.57 -2.98
CA ASN A 411 39.95 -9.66 -3.67
C ASN A 411 39.45 -11.03 -3.18
N GLU A 412 38.90 -11.78 -4.13
CA GLU A 412 38.47 -13.19 -4.07
C GLU A 412 37.41 -13.57 -3.03
N CYS A 413 36.18 -13.82 -3.51
CA CYS A 413 35.39 -14.94 -2.98
C CYS A 413 34.31 -15.35 -3.99
N SER A 414 34.37 -16.61 -4.42
CA SER A 414 33.22 -17.28 -5.03
C SER A 414 32.05 -17.19 -4.05
N LYS A 415 31.02 -16.41 -4.38
CA LYS A 415 29.84 -16.24 -3.52
C LYS A 415 29.12 -17.57 -3.42
N GLN A 416 29.39 -18.35 -2.38
CA GLN A 416 28.49 -19.41 -1.99
C GLN A 416 27.13 -18.78 -1.66
N PRO A 417 26.03 -19.33 -2.16
CA PRO A 417 24.71 -18.77 -1.91
C PRO A 417 24.43 -18.82 -0.40
N ILE A 418 24.14 -17.66 0.19
CA ILE A 418 23.86 -17.53 1.62
C ILE A 418 22.42 -17.97 1.85
N GLN A 419 22.23 -18.97 2.71
CA GLN A 419 20.92 -19.38 3.16
C GLN A 419 20.53 -18.58 4.41
N TYR A 420 19.38 -17.91 4.36
CA TYR A 420 18.78 -17.26 5.53
C TYR A 420 17.68 -18.16 6.11
N ILE A 421 17.64 -18.27 7.43
CA ILE A 421 16.64 -19.05 8.16
C ILE A 421 15.94 -18.11 9.13
N TYR A 422 14.65 -17.91 8.92
CA TYR A 422 13.77 -17.19 9.83
C TYR A 422 12.80 -18.18 10.47
N GLU A 423 12.31 -17.84 11.66
CA GLU A 423 11.26 -18.61 12.29
C GLU A 423 10.15 -17.72 12.78
N THR A 424 8.91 -18.16 12.61
CA THR A 424 7.72 -17.59 13.25
C THR A 424 7.21 -18.54 14.32
N LYS A 425 6.08 -18.23 14.94
CA LYS A 425 5.42 -19.19 15.85
C LYS A 425 5.01 -20.47 15.11
N ARG A 426 4.53 -20.39 13.87
CA ARG A 426 4.08 -21.58 13.11
C ARG A 426 5.10 -22.12 12.12
N ASN A 427 6.03 -21.32 11.61
CA ASN A 427 6.80 -21.70 10.43
C ASN A 427 8.31 -21.57 10.62
N VAL A 428 9.05 -22.41 9.90
CA VAL A 428 10.46 -22.21 9.58
C VAL A 428 10.53 -21.80 8.12
N ILE A 429 11.12 -20.63 7.85
CA ILE A 429 11.25 -20.05 6.52
C ILE A 429 12.71 -20.09 6.13
N ARG A 430 13.02 -20.83 5.07
CA ARG A 430 14.36 -20.96 4.52
C ARG A 430 14.42 -20.25 3.18
N ILE A 431 15.32 -19.29 3.05
CA ILE A 431 15.51 -18.50 1.85
C ILE A 431 16.91 -18.77 1.32
N LEU A 432 17.00 -19.25 0.09
CA LEU A 432 18.24 -19.40 -0.64
C LEU A 432 18.12 -18.58 -1.93
N GLU A 433 18.82 -17.46 -1.99
CA GLU A 433 18.64 -16.47 -3.06
C GLU A 433 17.17 -16.06 -3.18
N ASN A 434 16.52 -16.36 -4.31
CA ASN A 434 15.10 -16.09 -4.56
C ASN A 434 14.17 -17.29 -4.33
N VAL A 435 14.70 -18.43 -3.85
CA VAL A 435 13.89 -19.62 -3.57
C VAL A 435 13.53 -19.64 -2.09
N VAL A 436 12.22 -19.70 -1.82
CA VAL A 436 11.68 -19.77 -0.46
C VAL A 436 11.07 -21.14 -0.20
N ASN A 437 11.36 -21.71 0.96
CA ASN A 437 10.71 -22.89 1.49
C ASN A 437 10.13 -22.55 2.87
N ILE A 438 8.80 -22.59 2.99
CA ILE A 438 8.06 -22.36 4.23
C ILE A 438 7.57 -23.72 4.73
N GLN A 439 7.97 -24.10 5.94
CA GLN A 439 7.59 -25.37 6.57
C GLN A 439 6.87 -25.11 7.87
N ASP A 440 5.75 -25.80 8.12
CA ASP A 440 5.09 -25.78 9.42
C ASP A 440 5.96 -26.45 10.49
N LYS A 441 6.04 -25.83 11.67
CA LYS A 441 6.68 -26.38 12.86
C LYS A 441 5.82 -27.51 13.42
N MET A 442 6.49 -28.58 13.85
CA MET A 442 5.88 -29.73 14.51
C MET A 442 6.27 -29.75 16.01
N PRO A 443 5.31 -29.92 16.94
CA PRO A 443 3.86 -29.98 16.71
C PRO A 443 3.28 -28.61 16.32
N ILE A 444 2.17 -28.62 15.56
CA ILE A 444 1.45 -27.38 15.21
C ILE A 444 0.96 -26.75 16.52
N LEU A 445 1.35 -25.50 16.74
CA LEU A 445 0.93 -24.73 17.90
C LEU A 445 -0.57 -24.43 17.84
N ASP A 446 -1.22 -24.53 19.00
CA ASP A 446 -2.64 -24.27 19.22
C ASP A 446 -2.93 -22.76 19.20
N ILE A 447 -2.84 -22.16 18.02
CA ILE A 447 -3.03 -20.72 17.79
C ILE A 447 -4.06 -20.52 16.68
N ASN A 448 -5.01 -19.62 16.92
CA ASN A 448 -5.97 -19.19 15.90
C ASN A 448 -5.25 -18.37 14.83
N CYS A 449 -5.50 -18.70 13.56
CA CYS A 449 -4.88 -18.04 12.43
C CYS A 449 -5.81 -17.97 11.22
N PHE A 450 -5.43 -17.16 10.25
CA PHE A 450 -6.17 -17.03 9.00
C PHE A 450 -5.21 -16.88 7.82
N GLU A 451 -5.67 -17.34 6.66
CA GLU A 451 -4.90 -17.44 5.43
C GLU A 451 -5.81 -17.05 4.26
N PHE A 452 -5.28 -16.38 3.23
CA PHE A 452 -6.04 -16.11 2.02
C PHE A 452 -6.16 -17.38 1.17
N CYS A 453 -7.39 -17.73 0.77
CA CYS A 453 -7.67 -18.83 -0.13
C CYS A 453 -7.99 -18.29 -1.52
N ASN A 454 -7.20 -18.67 -2.53
CA ASN A 454 -7.38 -18.30 -3.93
C ASN A 454 -7.92 -19.46 -4.79
N GLN A 455 -8.29 -20.59 -4.18
CA GLN A 455 -8.76 -21.77 -4.89
C GLN A 455 -10.25 -21.66 -5.26
N PHE A 456 -11.03 -21.01 -4.42
CA PHE A 456 -12.47 -20.77 -4.61
C PHE A 456 -12.92 -19.50 -3.89
N SER A 457 -14.08 -18.98 -4.28
CA SER A 457 -14.71 -17.82 -3.64
C SER A 457 -16.22 -17.87 -3.81
N PHE A 458 -16.92 -17.11 -2.99
CA PHE A 458 -18.33 -16.81 -3.23
C PHE A 458 -18.48 -15.66 -4.25
N GLU A 459 -17.66 -14.62 -4.14
CA GLU A 459 -17.68 -13.45 -5.01
C GLU A 459 -16.25 -12.93 -5.26
N GLY A 460 -15.84 -12.82 -6.53
CA GLY A 460 -14.52 -12.35 -6.92
C GLY A 460 -13.48 -13.47 -7.01
N GLY A 461 -12.25 -13.22 -6.56
CA GLY A 461 -11.08 -14.08 -6.84
C GLY A 461 -10.53 -14.90 -5.67
N GLY A 462 -11.12 -14.81 -4.48
CA GLY A 462 -10.70 -15.59 -3.32
C GLY A 462 -11.56 -15.32 -2.09
N CYS A 463 -11.27 -15.99 -0.99
CA CYS A 463 -11.94 -15.84 0.31
C CYS A 463 -10.94 -15.99 1.46
N LEU A 464 -11.38 -15.72 2.70
CA LEU A 464 -10.54 -15.88 3.89
C LEU A 464 -10.79 -17.26 4.54
N LYS A 465 -9.72 -18.03 4.74
CA LYS A 465 -9.75 -19.29 5.49
C LYS A 465 -9.41 -18.99 6.95
N LEU A 466 -10.33 -19.33 7.87
CA LEU A 466 -10.11 -19.23 9.30
C LEU A 466 -9.76 -20.61 9.87
N ILE A 467 -8.69 -20.68 10.66
CA ILE A 467 -8.22 -21.88 11.34
C ILE A 467 -8.31 -21.61 12.84
N THR A 468 -9.29 -22.22 13.49
CA THR A 468 -9.53 -22.07 14.93
C THR A 468 -9.07 -23.33 15.65
N ASN A 469 -8.02 -23.20 16.44
CA ASN A 469 -7.50 -24.28 17.28
C ASN A 469 -7.87 -24.03 18.77
N ASP A 470 -7.86 -22.76 19.21
CA ASP A 470 -8.28 -22.36 20.56
C ASP A 470 -9.66 -21.71 20.55
N LEU A 471 -10.68 -22.44 20.99
CA LEU A 471 -12.07 -21.98 21.08
C LEU A 471 -12.31 -20.87 22.12
N ARG A 472 -11.34 -20.60 22.99
CA ARG A 472 -11.43 -19.52 23.99
C ARG A 472 -11.00 -18.16 23.42
N SER A 473 -10.42 -18.16 22.23
CA SER A 473 -9.93 -16.98 21.53
C SER A 473 -10.76 -16.70 20.27
N TYR A 474 -10.59 -15.51 19.69
CA TYR A 474 -11.34 -15.05 18.52
C TYR A 474 -10.40 -14.57 17.41
N HIS A 475 -10.93 -14.46 16.19
CA HIS A 475 -10.23 -13.83 15.07
C HIS A 475 -10.60 -12.35 15.03
N ARG A 476 -9.65 -11.46 15.31
CA ARG A 476 -9.81 -10.02 15.00
C ARG A 476 -9.51 -9.85 13.52
N LEU A 477 -10.47 -9.33 12.75
CA LEU A 477 -10.32 -9.17 11.30
C LEU A 477 -10.41 -7.71 10.86
N PHE A 478 -11.34 -6.95 11.45
CA PHE A 478 -11.63 -5.58 11.06
C PHE A 478 -11.68 -4.66 12.28
N LEU A 479 -11.24 -3.42 12.07
CA LEU A 479 -11.51 -2.28 12.93
C LEU A 479 -12.25 -1.27 12.05
N VAL A 480 -13.54 -1.08 12.32
CA VAL A 480 -14.43 -0.22 11.52
C VAL A 480 -15.29 0.64 12.45
N HIS A 481 -15.61 1.84 11.99
CA HIS A 481 -16.59 2.71 12.61
C HIS A 481 -17.87 2.59 11.78
N ILE A 482 -18.93 2.07 12.39
CA ILE A 482 -20.23 1.94 11.72
C ILE A 482 -21.26 2.69 12.56
N GLU A 483 -21.93 3.65 11.94
CA GLU A 483 -23.02 4.40 12.55
C GLU A 483 -24.35 3.92 11.95
N PHE A 484 -25.25 3.43 12.80
CA PHE A 484 -26.55 2.89 12.39
C PHE A 484 -27.68 3.77 12.89
N GLN A 485 -28.66 4.03 12.02
CA GLN A 485 -29.95 4.61 12.42
C GLN A 485 -30.99 3.56 12.86
N GLN A 486 -30.74 2.26 12.60
CA GLN A 486 -31.67 1.15 12.80
C GLN A 486 -30.96 -0.09 13.40
N ASP A 487 -31.69 -1.18 13.62
CA ASP A 487 -31.15 -2.45 14.09
C ASP A 487 -30.07 -3.03 13.15
N ILE A 488 -29.08 -3.72 13.73
CA ILE A 488 -27.95 -4.31 12.98
C ILE A 488 -28.33 -5.70 12.48
N GLU A 489 -28.34 -5.88 11.16
CA GLU A 489 -28.33 -7.21 10.52
C GLU A 489 -26.90 -7.54 10.06
N ALA A 490 -26.43 -8.74 10.39
CA ALA A 490 -25.15 -9.25 9.92
C ALA A 490 -25.39 -10.56 9.15
N THR A 491 -24.76 -10.68 8.00
CA THR A 491 -24.79 -11.89 7.16
C THR A 491 -23.38 -12.42 6.98
N ILE A 492 -23.18 -13.72 7.20
CA ILE A 492 -21.90 -14.39 6.94
C ILE A 492 -22.14 -15.51 5.93
N ILE A 493 -21.41 -15.49 4.82
CA ILE A 493 -21.41 -16.57 3.84
C ILE A 493 -20.10 -17.35 3.98
N TYR A 494 -20.20 -18.65 4.23
CA TYR A 494 -19.04 -19.48 4.57
C TYR A 494 -19.14 -20.91 4.03
N GLU A 495 -17.99 -21.58 3.96
CA GLU A 495 -17.85 -23.00 3.66
C GLU A 495 -17.16 -23.69 4.84
N GLU A 496 -17.63 -24.88 5.21
CA GLU A 496 -17.02 -25.71 6.25
C GLU A 496 -15.99 -26.66 5.62
N MET A 497 -14.71 -26.49 5.95
CA MET A 497 -13.68 -27.44 5.54
C MET A 497 -13.64 -28.65 6.48
N ILE A 498 -13.62 -29.85 5.90
CA ILE A 498 -13.50 -31.11 6.65
C ILE A 498 -12.04 -31.27 7.14
N SER A 499 -11.81 -31.19 8.45
CA SER A 499 -10.53 -31.60 9.04
C SER A 499 -10.41 -33.13 9.02
N SER A 500 -9.27 -33.65 8.56
CA SER A 500 -8.94 -35.08 8.58
C SER A 500 -8.64 -35.61 9.99
N MET A 501 -8.55 -34.74 10.99
CA MET A 501 -8.25 -35.09 12.37
C MET A 501 -9.42 -34.69 13.29
N THR A 502 -10.06 -35.73 13.86
CA THR A 502 -11.03 -35.75 14.98
C THR A 502 -12.53 -35.63 14.68
N ASN A 503 -13.29 -36.54 15.30
CA ASN A 503 -14.74 -36.53 15.51
C ASN A 503 -15.17 -35.37 16.45
N GLY A 504 -14.71 -34.14 16.18
CA GLY A 504 -15.09 -32.96 16.94
C GLY A 504 -16.50 -32.50 16.56
N THR A 505 -17.27 -32.05 17.55
CA THR A 505 -18.55 -31.36 17.36
C THR A 505 -18.35 -30.14 16.47
N ARG A 506 -18.92 -30.20 15.26
CA ARG A 506 -18.97 -29.07 14.33
C ARG A 506 -19.71 -27.92 15.00
N SER A 507 -19.10 -26.74 15.02
CA SER A 507 -19.69 -25.54 15.61
C SER A 507 -19.88 -24.52 14.50
N GLU A 508 -21.08 -23.96 14.40
CA GLU A 508 -21.38 -22.87 13.46
C GLU A 508 -20.57 -21.62 13.82
N PRO A 509 -20.27 -20.76 12.84
CA PRO A 509 -19.53 -19.53 13.10
C PRO A 509 -20.29 -18.65 14.10
N ILE A 510 -19.52 -17.98 14.96
CA ILE A 510 -20.02 -17.01 15.93
C ILE A 510 -19.41 -15.66 15.54
N LEU A 511 -20.26 -14.65 15.34
CA LEU A 511 -19.79 -13.29 15.13
C LEU A 511 -19.44 -12.68 16.48
N ILE A 512 -18.23 -12.13 16.58
CA ILE A 512 -17.79 -11.35 17.74
C ILE A 512 -17.79 -9.88 17.34
N LEU A 513 -18.63 -9.09 17.99
CA LEU A 513 -18.59 -7.63 17.88
C LEU A 513 -17.91 -7.05 19.11
N GLY A 514 -16.95 -6.16 18.89
CA GLY A 514 -16.27 -5.42 19.94
C GLY A 514 -16.55 -3.93 19.85
N ASN A 515 -16.71 -3.27 20.99
CA ASN A 515 -16.72 -1.82 21.11
C ASN A 515 -15.89 -1.40 22.33
N ASP A 516 -15.89 -0.11 22.65
CA ASP A 516 -15.13 0.45 23.78
C ASP A 516 -15.53 -0.13 25.15
N THR A 517 -16.69 -0.79 25.24
CA THR A 517 -17.22 -1.39 26.49
C THR A 517 -16.93 -2.88 26.64
N GLY A 518 -16.51 -3.56 25.57
CA GLY A 518 -16.21 -4.99 25.60
C GLY A 518 -16.57 -5.75 24.32
N LEU A 519 -16.56 -7.07 24.43
CA LEU A 519 -16.93 -7.99 23.35
C LEU A 519 -18.30 -8.61 23.60
N LYS A 520 -19.08 -8.77 22.53
CA LYS A 520 -20.35 -9.49 22.52
C LYS A 520 -20.31 -10.58 21.45
N SER A 521 -20.66 -11.80 21.85
CA SER A 521 -20.92 -12.89 20.91
C SER A 521 -22.35 -12.81 20.38
N ILE A 522 -22.49 -12.95 19.07
CA ILE A 522 -23.77 -13.01 18.38
C ILE A 522 -23.88 -14.38 17.73
N ILE A 523 -24.94 -15.09 18.10
CA ILE A 523 -25.33 -16.37 17.51
C ILE A 523 -26.31 -16.06 16.38
N HIS A 524 -26.27 -16.82 15.28
CA HIS A 524 -27.21 -16.61 14.18
C HIS A 524 -28.66 -16.76 14.65
N TYR A 525 -29.52 -16.02 13.96
CA TYR A 525 -30.95 -16.20 14.03
C TYR A 525 -31.45 -17.27 13.03
N LYS A 526 -30.87 -17.34 11.84
CA LYS A 526 -31.27 -18.26 10.76
C LYS A 526 -30.03 -18.78 10.03
N SER A 527 -30.03 -20.06 9.65
CA SER A 527 -29.00 -20.67 8.82
C SER A 527 -29.65 -21.30 7.59
N GLU A 528 -29.11 -21.03 6.39
CA GLU A 528 -29.58 -21.62 5.13
C GLU A 528 -28.43 -22.07 4.22
N ASN A 529 -28.60 -23.21 3.55
CA ASN A 529 -27.67 -23.64 2.51
C ASN A 529 -27.99 -22.87 1.22
N LEU A 530 -27.03 -22.11 0.70
CA LEU A 530 -27.18 -21.39 -0.57
C LEU A 530 -26.98 -22.32 -1.77
N ASN A 531 -26.00 -23.21 -1.68
CA ASN A 531 -25.75 -24.28 -2.64
C ASN A 531 -25.03 -25.46 -1.96
N SER A 532 -24.45 -26.38 -2.74
CA SER A 532 -23.75 -27.56 -2.21
C SER A 532 -22.49 -27.23 -1.39
N ARG A 533 -21.96 -26.02 -1.54
CA ARG A 533 -20.71 -25.57 -0.91
C ARG A 533 -20.95 -24.51 0.17
N TRP A 534 -21.76 -23.50 -0.13
CA TRP A 534 -21.88 -22.29 0.67
C TRP A 534 -23.12 -22.30 1.56
N LYS A 535 -22.91 -21.89 2.81
CA LYS A 535 -23.95 -21.62 3.81
C LYS A 535 -24.04 -20.13 4.09
N LYS A 536 -25.23 -19.68 4.47
CA LYS A 536 -25.49 -18.31 4.94
C LYS A 536 -25.98 -18.35 6.38
N TRP A 537 -25.26 -17.63 7.23
CA TRP A 537 -25.52 -17.33 8.64
C TRP A 537 -26.12 -15.94 8.77
#